data_AF-A0A7J2KSS7-F1
#
_entry.id   AF-A0A7J2KSS7-F1
#
_cell.length_a   1.000
_cell.length_b   1.000
_cell.length_c   1.000
_cell.angle_alpha   90.00
_cell.angle_beta   90.00
_cell.angle_gamma   90.00
#
_symmetry.space_group_name_H-M   'P 1'
#
loop_
_entity.id
_entity.type
_entity.pdbx_description
1 polymer ?
#
loop_
_entity_poly.entity_id
_entity_poly.type
_entity_poly.pdbx_seq_one_letter_code
_entity_poly.pdbx_strand_id
1 'polypeptide(L)'
;MKRTNRFKINPPKEHESRLFKLADNCSRMYNEVNYKRRQSFFDGKIDWNTAQLYIKYTGIVGSATAQQIIIKNNEAWKSFFFLLKRKKQGKLCKNIKKIGVPGYWKDRKTGKRDLRILIRNNCYNST
;
A
#
# COMPACT_ATOMS: atom_id res chain seq x y z
N MET A 1 19.34 4.02 -5.64
CA MET A 1 19.53 2.71 -6.30
C MET A 1 18.16 2.06 -6.52
N LYS A 2 17.72 1.84 -7.77
CA LYS A 2 16.51 1.07 -8.09
C LYS A 2 16.92 -0.16 -8.89
N ARG A 3 17.18 -1.28 -8.22
CA ARG A 3 17.19 -2.60 -8.86
C ARG A 3 15.83 -3.23 -8.57
N THR A 4 15.05 -3.45 -9.63
CA THR A 4 13.85 -4.28 -9.54
C THR A 4 14.28 -5.69 -9.85
N ASN A 5 14.42 -6.54 -8.83
CA ASN A 5 14.73 -7.95 -9.04
C ASN A 5 13.43 -8.72 -9.23
N ARG A 6 13.35 -9.52 -10.30
CA ARG A 6 12.21 -10.40 -10.56
C ARG A 6 12.68 -11.84 -10.36
N PHE A 7 12.04 -12.54 -9.44
CA PHE A 7 12.29 -13.95 -9.17
C PHE A 7 11.11 -14.78 -9.67
N LYS A 8 11.40 -15.95 -10.25
CA LYS A 8 10.41 -16.99 -10.53
C LYS A 8 10.55 -18.04 -9.43
N ILE A 9 9.52 -18.17 -8.59
CA ILE A 9 9.47 -19.16 -7.51
C ILE A 9 8.55 -20.31 -7.93
N ASN A 10 8.89 -21.55 -7.55
CA ASN A 10 8.07 -22.74 -7.76
C ASN A 10 7.76 -23.43 -6.42
N PRO A 11 6.94 -22.79 -5.56
CA PRO A 11 6.60 -23.35 -4.25
C PRO A 11 5.69 -24.58 -4.38
N PRO A 12 5.73 -25.53 -3.42
CA PRO A 12 4.70 -26.57 -3.33
C PRO A 12 3.31 -25.94 -3.14
N LYS A 13 2.26 -26.63 -3.60
CA LYS A 13 0.87 -26.13 -3.64
C LYS A 13 0.37 -25.56 -2.30
N GLU A 14 0.78 -26.17 -1.18
CA GLU A 14 0.41 -25.69 0.16
C GLU A 14 1.00 -24.29 0.46
N HIS A 15 2.29 -24.10 0.15
CA HIS A 15 2.96 -22.82 0.34
C HIS A 15 2.43 -21.75 -0.61
N GLU A 16 2.09 -22.13 -1.85
CA GLU A 16 1.44 -21.25 -2.81
C GLU A 16 0.12 -20.69 -2.27
N SER A 17 -0.75 -21.55 -1.73
CA SER A 17 -2.03 -21.12 -1.12
C SER A 17 -1.81 -20.15 0.05
N ARG A 18 -0.82 -20.44 0.91
CA ARG A 18 -0.46 -19.55 2.03
C ARG A 18 0.05 -18.19 1.54
N LEU A 19 0.89 -18.17 0.51
CA LEU A 19 1.40 -16.93 -0.09
C LEU A 19 0.27 -16.08 -0.70
N PHE A 20 -0.66 -16.69 -1.41
CA PHE A 20 -1.81 -15.96 -1.97
C PHE A 20 -2.71 -15.39 -0.89
N LYS A 21 -3.00 -16.15 0.17
CA LYS A 21 -3.77 -15.66 1.33
C LYS A 21 -3.06 -14.50 2.03
N LEU A 22 -1.74 -14.58 2.20
CA LEU A 22 -0.94 -13.50 2.78
C LEU A 22 -0.99 -12.24 1.90
N ALA A 23 -0.83 -12.38 0.58
CA ALA A 23 -0.86 -11.29 -0.38
C ALA A 23 -2.24 -10.60 -0.45
N ASP A 24 -3.31 -11.39 -0.38
CA ASP A 24 -4.68 -10.88 -0.32
C ASP A 24 -4.92 -10.07 0.96
N ASN A 25 -4.50 -10.59 2.11
CA ASN A 25 -4.64 -9.92 3.41
C ASN A 25 -3.82 -8.62 3.49
N CYS A 26 -2.61 -8.59 2.94
CA CYS A 26 -1.81 -7.37 2.83
C CYS A 26 -2.56 -6.28 2.05
N SER A 27 -3.22 -6.68 0.97
CA SER A 27 -3.93 -5.76 0.08
C SER A 27 -5.25 -5.30 0.66
N ARG A 28 -5.93 -6.19 1.39
CA ARG A 28 -7.08 -5.84 2.23
C ARG A 28 -6.70 -4.81 3.29
N MET A 29 -5.61 -5.03 4.03
CA MET A 29 -5.13 -4.09 5.04
C MET A 29 -4.85 -2.71 4.45
N TYR A 30 -4.10 -2.64 3.34
CA TYR A 30 -3.83 -1.37 2.66
C TYR A 30 -5.14 -0.65 2.28
N ASN A 31 -6.10 -1.39 1.76
CA ASN A 31 -7.38 -0.84 1.33
C ASN A 31 -8.23 -0.34 2.51
N GLU A 32 -8.27 -1.05 3.63
CA GLU A 32 -8.98 -0.62 4.84
C GLU A 32 -8.35 0.64 5.46
N VAL A 33 -7.02 0.69 5.57
CA VAL A 33 -6.28 1.91 6.00
C VAL A 33 -6.60 3.07 5.07
N ASN A 34 -6.55 2.83 3.75
CA ASN A 34 -6.81 3.87 2.77
C ASN A 34 -8.26 4.34 2.81
N TYR A 35 -9.22 3.43 3.02
CA TYR A 35 -10.62 3.76 3.13
C TYR A 35 -10.86 4.74 4.28
N LYS A 36 -10.40 4.41 5.50
CA LYS A 36 -10.54 5.27 6.68
C LYS A 36 -9.97 6.68 6.45
N ARG A 37 -8.78 6.75 5.83
CA ARG A 37 -8.13 8.03 5.50
C ARG A 37 -8.87 8.82 4.44
N ARG A 38 -9.41 8.14 3.43
CA ARG A 38 -10.20 8.81 2.38
C ARG A 38 -11.47 9.40 2.97
N GLN A 39 -12.22 8.66 3.79
CA GLN A 39 -13.42 9.16 4.46
C GLN A 39 -13.10 10.43 5.24
N SER A 40 -12.19 10.33 6.22
CA SER A 40 -11.77 11.48 7.03
C SER A 40 -11.19 12.66 6.23
N PHE A 41 -10.46 12.41 5.15
CA PHE A 41 -10.00 13.47 4.25
C PHE A 41 -11.15 14.22 3.58
N PHE A 42 -12.18 13.51 3.11
CA PHE A 42 -13.37 14.14 2.52
C PHE A 42 -14.26 14.80 3.58
N ASP A 43 -14.21 14.32 4.82
CA ASP A 43 -14.86 14.96 5.99
C ASP A 43 -14.10 16.20 6.52
N GLY A 44 -12.96 16.55 5.89
CA GLY A 44 -12.25 17.82 6.10
C GLY A 44 -10.90 17.70 6.81
N LYS A 45 -10.63 16.61 7.54
CA LYS A 45 -9.32 16.38 8.19
C LYS A 45 -8.95 14.91 8.20
N ILE A 46 -7.83 14.60 7.55
CA ILE A 46 -7.32 13.23 7.49
C ILE A 46 -6.95 12.68 8.87
N ASP A 47 -7.49 11.50 9.20
CA ASP A 47 -7.10 10.73 10.38
C ASP A 47 -5.92 9.81 10.06
N TRP A 48 -4.79 10.05 10.72
CA TRP A 48 -3.59 9.25 10.57
C TRP A 48 -3.56 8.01 11.48
N ASN A 49 -4.48 7.91 12.46
CA ASN A 49 -4.49 6.84 13.43
C ASN A 49 -4.80 5.49 12.78
N THR A 50 -3.87 4.56 12.95
CA THR A 50 -3.91 3.19 12.42
C THR A 50 -3.82 2.13 13.50
N ALA A 51 -3.87 2.48 14.79
CA ALA A 51 -3.65 1.54 15.90
C ALA A 51 -4.59 0.32 15.86
N GLN A 52 -5.89 0.55 15.69
CA GLN A 52 -6.89 -0.53 15.59
C GLN A 52 -6.62 -1.44 14.38
N LEU A 53 -6.29 -0.85 13.22
CA LEU A 53 -5.98 -1.62 12.01
C LEU A 53 -4.64 -2.36 12.15
N TYR A 54 -3.65 -1.76 12.81
CA TYR A 54 -2.39 -2.44 13.10
C TYR A 54 -2.62 -3.69 13.94
N ILE A 55 -3.32 -3.56 15.08
CA ILE A 55 -3.64 -4.69 15.98
C ILE A 55 -4.47 -5.76 15.24
N LYS A 56 -5.45 -5.35 14.44
CA LYS A 56 -6.28 -6.28 13.64
C LYS A 56 -5.44 -7.16 12.70
N TYR A 57 -4.39 -6.60 12.11
CA TYR A 57 -3.63 -7.27 11.05
C TYR A 57 -2.30 -7.86 11.49
N THR A 58 -1.76 -7.51 12.66
CA THR A 58 -0.48 -8.06 13.15
C THR A 58 -0.49 -9.58 13.25
N GLY A 59 -1.60 -10.18 13.72
CA GLY A 59 -1.76 -11.64 13.79
C GLY A 59 -2.01 -12.32 12.45
N ILE A 60 -2.29 -11.56 11.38
CA ILE A 60 -2.65 -12.09 10.05
C ILE A 60 -1.46 -11.98 9.09
N VAL A 61 -0.82 -10.81 9.03
CA VAL A 61 0.27 -10.54 8.08
C VAL A 61 1.63 -10.37 8.75
N GLY A 62 1.69 -10.39 10.08
CA GLY A 62 2.90 -10.12 10.85
C GLY A 62 3.11 -8.62 11.12
N SER A 63 3.68 -8.30 12.28
CA SER A 63 3.90 -6.92 12.75
C SER A 63 4.75 -6.09 11.77
N ALA A 64 5.85 -6.67 11.27
CA ALA A 64 6.75 -5.99 10.34
C ALA A 64 6.04 -5.60 9.03
N THR A 65 5.30 -6.53 8.43
CA THR A 65 4.54 -6.28 7.19
C THR A 65 3.40 -5.31 7.42
N ALA A 66 2.67 -5.43 8.53
CA ALA A 66 1.62 -4.48 8.91
C ALA A 66 2.17 -3.04 9.00
N GLN A 67 3.33 -2.87 9.65
CA GLN A 67 4.00 -1.57 9.74
C GLN A 67 4.42 -1.05 8.36
N GLN A 68 4.96 -1.90 7.48
CA GLN A 68 5.34 -1.51 6.11
C GLN A 68 4.13 -1.09 5.26
N ILE A 69 2.99 -1.76 5.40
CA ILE A 69 1.75 -1.39 4.71
C ILE A 69 1.28 0.00 5.13
N ILE A 70 1.30 0.29 6.44
CA ILE A 70 0.96 1.62 6.97
C ILE A 70 1.91 2.68 6.43
N ILE A 71 3.23 2.43 6.48
CA ILE A 71 4.24 3.34 5.93
C ILE A 71 3.99 3.58 4.44
N LYS A 72 3.69 2.53 3.67
CA LYS A 72 3.46 2.68 2.24
C LYS A 72 2.21 3.49 1.92
N ASN A 73 1.16 3.34 2.74
CA ASN A 73 -0.01 4.19 2.64
C ASN A 73 0.31 5.64 3.05
N ASN A 74 1.13 5.85 4.08
CA ASN A 74 1.59 7.18 4.48
C ASN A 74 2.34 7.89 3.35
N GLU A 75 3.25 7.19 2.67
CA GLU A 75 3.98 7.71 1.52
C GLU A 75 3.03 8.16 0.40
N ALA A 76 2.03 7.33 0.07
CA ALA A 76 1.07 7.66 -0.98
C ALA A 76 0.30 8.97 -0.68
N TRP A 77 -0.14 9.15 0.57
CA TRP A 77 -0.80 10.39 0.99
C TRP A 77 0.16 11.59 1.04
N LYS A 78 1.38 11.42 1.55
CA LYS A 78 2.41 12.48 1.53
C LYS A 78 2.72 12.92 0.10
N SER A 79 2.86 11.98 -0.84
CA SER A 79 3.04 12.28 -2.26
C SER A 79 1.85 13.04 -2.85
N PHE A 80 0.62 12.67 -2.51
CA PHE A 80 -0.58 13.40 -2.93
C PHE A 80 -0.56 14.85 -2.46
N PHE A 81 -0.30 15.11 -1.17
CA PHE A 81 -0.21 16.46 -0.63
C PHE A 81 0.93 17.27 -1.23
N PHE A 82 2.08 16.63 -1.48
CA PHE A 82 3.21 17.26 -2.16
C PHE A 82 2.82 17.72 -3.57
N LEU A 83 2.11 16.89 -4.34
CA LEU A 83 1.63 17.25 -5.68
C LEU A 83 0.62 18.41 -5.62
N LEU A 84 -0.29 18.41 -4.65
CA LEU A 84 -1.22 19.53 -4.46
C LEU A 84 -0.49 20.85 -4.17
N LYS A 85 0.53 20.82 -3.30
CA LYS A 85 1.37 21.99 -3.01
C LYS A 85 2.11 22.49 -4.27
N ARG A 86 2.67 21.57 -5.06
CA ARG A 86 3.34 21.90 -6.33
C ARG A 86 2.39 22.52 -7.35
N LYS A 87 1.15 22.01 -7.45
CA LYS A 87 0.11 22.60 -8.30
C LYS A 87 -0.22 24.03 -7.90
N LYS A 88 -0.42 24.29 -6.60
CA LYS A 88 -0.68 25.65 -6.08
C LYS A 88 0.46 26.62 -6.37
N GLN A 89 1.70 26.14 -6.41
CA GLN A 89 2.90 26.94 -6.71
C GLN A 89 3.19 27.10 -8.20
N GLY A 90 2.37 26.54 -9.11
CA GLY A 90 2.66 26.52 -10.55
C GLY A 90 3.85 25.63 -10.95
N LYS A 91 4.38 24.82 -10.03
CA LYS A 91 5.57 23.96 -10.21
C LYS A 91 5.20 22.49 -10.50
N LEU A 92 4.00 22.23 -11.01
CA LEU A 92 3.57 20.88 -11.36
C LEU A 92 4.14 20.50 -12.74
N CYS A 93 4.69 19.29 -12.86
CA CYS A 93 5.18 18.79 -14.14
C CYS A 93 4.03 18.79 -15.18
N LYS A 94 4.32 19.26 -16.41
CA LYS A 94 3.34 19.35 -17.51
C LYS A 94 2.66 18.01 -17.84
N ASN A 95 3.34 16.89 -17.58
CA ASN A 95 2.82 15.55 -17.88
C ASN A 95 1.74 15.09 -16.88
N ILE A 96 1.55 15.77 -15.75
CA ILE A 96 0.56 15.40 -14.73
C ILE A 96 -0.77 16.10 -15.04
N LYS A 97 -1.68 15.40 -15.71
CA LYS A 97 -3.01 15.93 -16.08
C LYS A 97 -3.99 16.00 -14.90
N LYS A 98 -3.93 15.03 -13.97
CA LYS A 98 -4.83 14.93 -12.83
C LYS A 98 -4.10 14.44 -11.58
N ILE A 99 -4.30 15.13 -10.47
CA ILE A 99 -3.84 14.68 -9.15
C ILE A 99 -5.02 13.97 -8.49
N GLY A 100 -4.89 12.66 -8.28
CA GLY A 100 -5.90 11.85 -7.61
C GLY A 100 -5.46 11.49 -6.19
N VAL A 101 -6.43 11.37 -5.28
CA VAL A 101 -6.22 10.76 -3.97
C VAL A 101 -5.70 9.32 -4.11
N PRO A 102 -4.94 8.81 -3.12
CA PRO A 102 -4.42 7.44 -3.16
C PRO A 102 -5.49 6.40 -3.50
N GLY A 103 -5.20 5.57 -4.49
CA GLY A 103 -6.10 4.51 -4.96
C GLY A 103 -6.08 3.28 -4.04
N TYR A 104 -6.98 2.35 -4.31
CA TYR A 104 -6.97 1.02 -3.69
C TYR A 104 -6.04 0.08 -4.48
N TRP A 105 -5.45 -0.91 -3.80
CA TRP A 105 -4.80 -2.06 -4.42
C TRP A 105 -5.86 -3.04 -4.89
N LYS A 106 -6.38 -2.76 -6.08
CA LYS A 106 -7.34 -3.57 -6.80
C LYS A 106 -7.28 -3.25 -8.28
N ASP A 107 -7.58 -4.25 -9.08
CA ASP A 107 -7.85 -4.07 -10.48
C ASP A 107 -9.17 -3.29 -10.63
N ARG A 108 -9.14 -2.20 -11.40
CA ARG A 108 -10.30 -1.30 -11.54
C ARG A 108 -11.38 -1.86 -12.46
N LYS A 109 -11.04 -2.81 -13.35
CA LYS A 109 -11.97 -3.39 -14.31
C LYS A 109 -12.75 -4.55 -13.68
N THR A 110 -12.04 -5.42 -12.96
CA THR A 110 -12.58 -6.65 -12.36
C THR A 110 -12.99 -6.47 -10.90
N GLY A 111 -12.50 -5.42 -10.23
CA GLY A 111 -12.75 -5.17 -8.81
C GLY A 111 -11.96 -6.08 -7.86
N LYS A 112 -11.23 -7.07 -8.38
CA LYS A 112 -10.42 -8.01 -7.59
C LYS A 112 -9.23 -7.29 -6.96
N ARG A 113 -8.86 -7.67 -5.73
CA ARG A 113 -7.68 -7.11 -5.05
C ARG A 113 -6.42 -7.50 -5.81
N ASP A 114 -5.48 -6.57 -5.92
CA ASP A 114 -4.15 -6.86 -6.46
C ASP A 114 -3.40 -7.64 -5.39
N LEU A 115 -2.91 -8.84 -5.67
CA LEU A 115 -2.14 -9.62 -4.69
C LEU A 115 -0.73 -9.02 -4.53
N ARG A 116 -0.45 -8.45 -3.36
CA ARG A 116 0.83 -7.79 -3.06
C ARG A 116 1.31 -8.18 -1.68
N ILE A 117 2.61 -8.41 -1.54
CA ILE A 117 3.28 -8.59 -0.24
C ILE A 117 4.35 -7.51 -0.13
N LEU A 118 4.43 -6.85 1.02
CA LEU A 118 5.52 -5.94 1.34
C LEU A 118 6.47 -6.64 2.32
N ILE A 119 7.70 -6.85 1.87
CA ILE A 119 8.78 -7.46 2.65
C ILE A 119 9.82 -6.35 2.89
N ARG A 120 10.36 -6.26 4.11
CA ARG A 120 11.46 -5.35 4.38
C ARG A 120 12.72 -5.84 3.67
N ASN A 121 13.50 -4.89 3.15
CA ASN A 121 14.75 -5.19 2.45
C ASN A 121 15.79 -5.93 3.31
N ASN A 122 15.75 -5.76 4.64
CA ASN A 122 16.64 -6.45 5.57
C ASN A 122 16.14 -7.85 5.99
N CYS A 123 15.04 -8.34 5.42
CA CYS A 123 14.49 -9.66 5.71
C CYS A 123 14.84 -10.72 4.66
N TYR A 124 15.66 -10.39 3.65
CA TYR A 124 16.14 -11.36 2.67
C TYR A 124 17.57 -11.03 2.24
N ASN A 125 18.38 -12.07 2.06
CA ASN A 125 19.68 -11.96 1.40
C ASN A 125 19.50 -12.44 -0.04
N SER A 126 19.82 -11.60 -1.01
CA SER A 126 20.02 -12.03 -2.39
C SER A 126 21.50 -12.37 -2.55
N THR A 127 21.87 -13.64 -2.43
CA THR A 127 23.13 -14.15 -2.97
C THR A 127 23.10 -14.16 -4.49
#